data_AF-A0AA88BCZ6-F1
#
_entry.id   AF-A0AA88BCZ6-F1
#
_cell.length_a   1.000
_cell.length_b   1.000
_cell.length_c   1.000
_cell.angle_alpha   90.00
_cell.angle_beta   90.00
_cell.angle_gamma   90.00
#
_symmetry.space_group_name_H-M   'P 1'
#
loop_
_entity.id
_entity.type
_entity.pdbx_description
1 polymer ?
#
loop_
_entity_poly.entity_id
_entity_poly.type
_entity_poly.pdbx_seq_one_letter_code
_entity_poly.pdbx_strand_id
1 'polypeptide(L)'
;MMGFCGVLQVDGYAAYKALARRHGGAIQLAFCLAHARRKFVEVYKSTQSPFARDVIERLQAVYAIEAEIRGSSAEQRLAARRTRSAPLMVALNARLIEMVGQLFSQSKLTEAINYALNHWDGLTLFLSDGRVEVDSNTVERSMRPIAMGRRNALFSGSEGGAESWAILASLVNTAKLHELDPQAYLTDVLERIVSGGTKSHQLHELLAWHWKAARQRTAQAAA
;
A
#
# COMPACT_ATOMS: atom_id res chain seq x y z
N MET A 1 21.42 15.27 7.22
CA MET A 1 20.42 14.20 6.97
C MET A 1 20.52 13.79 5.51
N MET A 2 20.98 12.57 5.22
CA MET A 2 20.80 12.02 3.86
C MET A 2 19.30 11.83 3.64
N GLY A 3 18.75 12.43 2.59
CA GLY A 3 17.34 12.26 2.24
C GLY A 3 17.02 10.80 1.93
N PHE A 4 15.77 10.39 2.14
CA PHE A 4 15.32 9.04 1.80
C PHE A 4 15.53 8.74 0.30
N CYS A 5 16.06 7.55 0.01
CA CYS A 5 16.21 6.98 -1.32
C CYS A 5 15.57 5.60 -1.33
N GLY A 6 14.65 5.34 -2.27
CA GLY A 6 13.92 4.07 -2.34
C GLY A 6 12.56 4.19 -3.01
N VAL A 7 11.74 3.15 -2.82
CA VAL A 7 10.39 3.07 -3.39
C VAL A 7 9.37 3.62 -2.39
N LEU A 8 8.49 4.49 -2.87
CA LEU A 8 7.32 4.98 -2.14
C LEU A 8 6.06 4.56 -2.90
N GLN A 9 5.23 3.73 -2.25
CA GLN A 9 3.98 3.27 -2.83
C GLN A 9 2.84 4.23 -2.54
N VAL A 10 2.09 4.63 -3.56
CA VAL A 10 1.14 5.75 -3.51
C VAL A 10 -0.15 5.47 -4.29
N ASP A 11 -1.21 6.17 -3.91
CA ASP A 11 -2.54 6.15 -4.56
C ASP A 11 -2.62 6.94 -5.87
N GLY A 12 -1.55 7.68 -6.21
CA GLY A 12 -1.50 8.54 -7.39
C GLY A 12 -1.88 10.00 -7.13
N TYR A 13 -1.97 10.44 -5.86
CA TYR A 13 -2.12 11.85 -5.54
C TYR A 13 -0.95 12.70 -6.07
N ALA A 14 -1.27 13.84 -6.68
CA ALA A 14 -0.30 14.66 -7.41
C ALA A 14 0.87 15.17 -6.55
N ALA A 15 0.66 15.37 -5.24
CA ALA A 15 1.70 15.85 -4.33
C ALA A 15 2.90 14.88 -4.23
N TYR A 16 2.70 13.58 -4.43
CA TYR A 16 3.80 12.61 -4.39
C TYR A 16 4.77 12.79 -5.56
N LYS A 17 4.29 13.17 -6.75
CA LYS A 17 5.15 13.52 -7.88
C LYS A 17 6.01 14.75 -7.58
N ALA A 18 5.43 15.75 -6.91
CA ALA A 18 6.19 16.92 -6.45
C ALA A 18 7.23 16.56 -5.37
N LEU A 19 6.89 15.65 -4.44
CA LEU A 19 7.84 15.11 -3.47
C LEU A 19 9.01 14.40 -4.15
N ALA A 20 8.75 13.46 -5.06
CA ALA A 20 9.80 12.72 -5.77
C ALA A 20 10.75 13.65 -6.55
N ARG A 21 10.21 14.69 -7.20
CA ARG A 21 11.01 15.72 -7.88
C ARG A 21 11.90 16.52 -6.93
N ARG A 22 11.37 16.94 -5.77
CA ARG A 22 12.15 17.66 -4.74
C ARG A 22 13.32 16.83 -4.20
N HIS A 23 13.18 15.50 -4.23
CA HIS A 23 14.23 14.56 -3.83
C HIS A 23 15.15 14.14 -5.00
N GLY A 24 15.18 14.91 -6.10
CA GLY A 24 16.11 14.68 -7.22
C GLY A 24 15.92 13.31 -7.90
N GLY A 25 14.74 12.70 -7.81
CA GLY A 25 14.49 11.37 -8.36
C GLY A 25 14.98 10.20 -7.49
N ALA A 26 15.51 10.46 -6.28
CA ALA A 26 15.88 9.40 -5.33
C ALA A 26 14.68 8.56 -4.85
N ILE A 27 13.46 9.07 -5.03
CA ILE A 27 12.22 8.38 -4.68
C ILE A 27 11.55 7.88 -5.96
N GLN A 28 11.46 6.56 -6.10
CA GLN A 28 10.67 5.91 -7.13
C GLN A 28 9.23 5.74 -6.64
N LEU A 29 8.25 6.18 -7.43
CA LEU A 29 6.84 6.04 -7.07
C LEU A 29 6.28 4.73 -7.62
N ALA A 30 5.83 3.84 -6.74
CA ALA A 30 4.99 2.70 -7.11
C ALA A 30 3.52 3.14 -7.08
N PHE A 31 2.84 3.11 -8.22
CA PHE A 31 1.42 3.47 -8.30
C PHE A 31 0.52 2.26 -8.11
N CYS A 32 -0.63 2.49 -7.51
CA CYS A 32 -1.60 1.46 -7.19
C CYS A 32 -2.43 1.01 -8.42
N LEU A 33 -2.36 -0.28 -8.81
CA LEU A 33 -3.17 -0.81 -9.92
C LEU A 33 -4.67 -0.74 -9.62
N ALA A 34 -5.08 -0.85 -8.35
CA ALA A 34 -6.50 -0.77 -7.99
C ALA A 34 -7.09 0.60 -8.33
N HIS A 35 -6.30 1.67 -8.20
CA HIS A 35 -6.70 3.03 -8.59
C HIS A 35 -6.83 3.18 -10.11
N ALA A 36 -5.87 2.63 -10.88
CA ALA A 36 -5.98 2.60 -12.33
C ALA A 36 -7.22 1.81 -12.78
N ARG A 37 -7.43 0.60 -12.24
CA ARG A 37 -8.59 -0.26 -12.53
C ARG A 37 -9.91 0.43 -12.22
N ARG A 38 -10.02 1.17 -11.10
CA ARG A 38 -11.24 1.86 -10.68
C ARG A 38 -11.73 2.85 -11.75
N LYS A 39 -10.81 3.56 -12.42
CA LYS A 39 -11.17 4.48 -13.50
C LYS A 39 -11.84 3.76 -14.68
N PHE A 40 -11.31 2.61 -15.09
CA PHE A 40 -11.96 1.80 -16.13
C PHE A 40 -13.31 1.22 -15.67
N VAL A 41 -13.44 0.85 -14.39
CA VAL A 41 -14.73 0.42 -13.82
C VAL A 41 -15.76 1.55 -13.87
N GLU A 42 -15.38 2.78 -13.55
CA GLU A 42 -16.26 3.95 -13.63
C GLU A 42 -16.69 4.25 -15.08
N VAL A 43 -15.77 4.14 -16.04
CA VAL A 43 -16.08 4.23 -17.47
C VAL A 43 -17.06 3.14 -17.88
N TYR A 44 -16.80 1.88 -17.51
CA TYR A 44 -17.69 0.77 -17.86
C TYR A 44 -19.09 0.95 -17.27
N LYS A 45 -19.19 1.32 -15.99
CA LYS A 45 -20.49 1.58 -15.34
C LYS A 45 -21.30 2.66 -16.05
N SER A 46 -20.64 3.70 -16.57
CA SER A 46 -21.30 4.83 -17.21
C SER A 46 -21.58 4.65 -18.71
N THR A 47 -20.79 3.83 -19.42
CA THR A 47 -20.84 3.75 -20.89
C THR A 47 -21.03 2.34 -21.44
N GLN A 48 -20.90 1.31 -20.60
CA GLN A 48 -20.80 -0.10 -21.02
C GLN A 48 -19.71 -0.36 -22.07
N SER A 49 -18.66 0.47 -22.10
CA SER A 49 -17.55 0.36 -23.06
C SER A 49 -16.93 -1.06 -23.06
N PRO A 50 -16.97 -1.79 -24.19
CA PRO A 50 -16.34 -3.11 -24.29
C PRO A 50 -14.84 -3.07 -24.02
N PHE A 51 -14.16 -1.99 -24.44
CA PHE A 51 -12.74 -1.79 -24.18
C PHE A 51 -12.44 -1.62 -22.69
N ALA A 52 -13.26 -0.84 -21.96
CA ALA A 52 -13.09 -0.69 -20.52
C ALA A 52 -13.25 -2.03 -19.79
N ARG A 53 -14.23 -2.86 -20.21
CA ARG A 53 -14.42 -4.21 -19.68
C ARG A 53 -13.20 -5.10 -19.91
N ASP A 54 -12.69 -5.10 -21.13
CA ASP A 54 -11.52 -5.90 -21.50
C ASP A 54 -10.25 -5.49 -20.69
N VAL A 55 -10.04 -4.19 -20.44
CA VAL A 55 -8.97 -3.72 -19.55
C VAL A 55 -9.16 -4.25 -18.12
N ILE A 56 -10.39 -4.23 -17.60
CA ILE A 56 -10.71 -4.74 -16.26
C ILE A 56 -10.40 -6.24 -16.16
N GLU A 57 -10.77 -7.03 -17.17
CA GLU A 57 -10.54 -8.48 -17.22
C GLU A 57 -9.04 -8.82 -17.27
N ARG A 58 -8.23 -8.03 -17.98
CA ARG A 58 -6.77 -8.23 -18.03
C ARG A 58 -6.09 -7.89 -16.73
N LEU A 59 -6.50 -6.80 -16.09
CA LEU A 59 -6.03 -6.48 -14.74
C LEU A 59 -6.47 -7.56 -13.74
N GLN A 60 -7.67 -8.14 -13.92
CA GLN A 60 -8.13 -9.26 -13.09
C GLN A 60 -7.22 -10.50 -13.23
N ALA A 61 -6.71 -10.80 -14.43
CA ALA A 61 -5.76 -11.89 -14.64
C ALA A 61 -4.42 -11.65 -13.90
N VAL A 62 -3.94 -10.41 -13.87
CA VAL A 62 -2.77 -10.02 -13.04
C VAL A 62 -3.06 -10.27 -11.56
N TYR A 63 -4.24 -9.85 -11.08
CA TYR A 63 -4.65 -10.09 -9.69
C TYR A 63 -4.79 -11.56 -9.31
N ALA A 64 -5.18 -12.43 -10.24
CA ALA A 64 -5.22 -13.87 -10.00
C ALA A 64 -3.82 -14.42 -9.73
N ILE A 65 -2.82 -14.02 -10.54
CA ILE A 65 -1.41 -14.38 -10.32
C ILE A 65 -0.93 -13.85 -8.97
N GLU A 66 -1.23 -12.60 -8.64
CA GLU A 66 -0.82 -11.99 -7.36
C GLU A 66 -1.43 -12.70 -6.14
N ALA A 67 -2.65 -13.25 -6.26
CA ALA A 67 -3.28 -14.02 -5.20
C ALA A 67 -2.53 -15.34 -4.93
N GLU A 68 -2.04 -16.01 -5.97
CA GLU A 68 -1.30 -17.27 -5.84
C GLU A 68 0.09 -17.08 -5.21
N ILE A 69 0.79 -15.99 -5.54
CA ILE A 69 2.16 -15.74 -5.07
C ILE A 69 2.22 -14.97 -3.75
N ARG A 70 1.07 -14.52 -3.23
CA ARG A 70 1.01 -13.76 -1.98
C ARG A 70 1.51 -14.61 -0.81
N GLY A 71 2.35 -14.01 0.03
CA GLY A 71 2.99 -14.70 1.16
C GLY A 71 4.28 -15.43 0.80
N SER A 72 4.64 -15.52 -0.49
CA SER A 72 5.95 -16.01 -0.93
C SER A 72 7.03 -14.94 -0.75
N SER A 73 8.30 -15.35 -0.85
CA SER A 73 9.45 -14.43 -0.82
C SER A 73 9.42 -13.41 -1.97
N ALA A 74 10.13 -12.29 -1.81
CA ALA A 74 10.23 -11.27 -2.85
C ALA A 74 10.81 -11.84 -4.16
N GLU A 75 11.78 -12.74 -4.06
CA GLU A 75 12.45 -13.40 -5.19
C GLU A 75 11.48 -14.29 -5.97
N GLN A 76 10.70 -15.12 -5.27
CA GLN A 76 9.67 -15.98 -5.88
C GLN A 76 8.59 -15.16 -6.57
N ARG A 77 8.13 -14.08 -5.92
CA ARG A 77 7.15 -13.15 -6.50
C ARG A 77 7.68 -12.53 -7.78
N LEU A 78 8.92 -12.03 -7.76
CA LEU A 78 9.54 -11.40 -8.92
C LEU A 78 9.70 -12.37 -10.09
N ALA A 79 10.13 -13.61 -9.82
CA ALA A 79 10.25 -14.64 -10.85
C ALA A 79 8.90 -14.98 -11.51
N ALA A 80 7.86 -15.18 -10.71
CA ALA A 80 6.51 -15.44 -11.20
C ALA A 80 5.96 -14.24 -12.00
N ARG A 81 6.17 -13.01 -11.53
CA ARG A 81 5.72 -11.79 -12.22
C ARG A 81 6.39 -11.60 -13.57
N ARG A 82 7.70 -11.83 -13.66
CA ARG A 82 8.44 -11.72 -14.94
C ARG A 82 7.91 -12.68 -16.00
N THR A 83 7.57 -13.91 -15.60
CA THR A 83 7.10 -14.95 -16.52
C THR A 83 5.61 -14.84 -16.85
N ARG A 84 4.77 -14.43 -15.87
CA ARG A 84 3.30 -14.49 -15.98
C ARG A 84 2.63 -13.12 -16.08
N SER A 85 2.99 -12.19 -15.20
CA SER A 85 2.33 -10.86 -15.13
C SER A 85 2.88 -9.87 -16.17
N ALA A 86 4.19 -9.89 -16.44
CA ALA A 86 4.82 -8.95 -17.34
C ALA A 86 4.31 -9.04 -18.78
N PRO A 87 4.11 -10.23 -19.40
CA PRO A 87 3.52 -10.33 -20.72
C PRO A 87 2.10 -9.73 -20.80
N LEU A 88 1.28 -9.92 -19.75
CA LEU A 88 -0.06 -9.36 -19.67
C LEU A 88 -0.03 -7.82 -19.62
N MET A 89 0.87 -7.26 -18.82
CA MET A 89 1.03 -5.81 -18.70
C MET A 89 1.57 -5.20 -19.99
N VAL A 90 2.56 -5.81 -20.64
CA VAL A 90 3.08 -5.36 -21.95
C VAL A 90 1.96 -5.35 -23.00
N ALA A 91 1.19 -6.43 -23.10
CA ALA A 91 0.07 -6.51 -24.03
C ALA A 91 -1.03 -5.47 -23.70
N LEU A 92 -1.29 -5.20 -22.42
CA LEU A 92 -2.21 -4.14 -22.00
C LEU A 92 -1.69 -2.75 -22.41
N ASN A 93 -0.41 -2.45 -22.23
CA ASN A 93 0.19 -1.18 -22.62
C ASN A 93 0.01 -0.89 -24.11
N ALA A 94 0.37 -1.86 -24.96
CA ALA A 94 0.25 -1.73 -26.40
C ALA A 94 -1.19 -1.39 -26.82
N ARG A 95 -2.18 -2.04 -26.22
CA ARG A 95 -3.60 -1.77 -26.51
C ARG A 95 -4.09 -0.44 -25.99
N LEU A 96 -3.59 0.03 -24.85
CA LEU A 96 -3.91 1.38 -24.36
C LEU A 96 -3.36 2.45 -25.31
N ILE A 97 -2.14 2.28 -25.81
CA ILE A 97 -1.52 3.18 -26.78
C ILE A 97 -2.29 3.17 -28.12
N GLU A 98 -2.64 2.00 -28.62
CA GLU A 98 -3.43 1.88 -29.85
C GLU A 98 -4.80 2.57 -29.71
N MET A 99 -5.52 2.27 -28.63
CA MET A 99 -6.85 2.81 -28.40
C MET A 99 -6.83 4.34 -28.22
N VAL A 100 -5.86 4.90 -27.48
CA VAL A 100 -5.83 6.35 -27.29
C VAL A 100 -5.60 7.11 -28.59
N GLY A 101 -4.87 6.53 -29.56
CA GLY A 101 -4.67 7.11 -30.89
C GLY A 101 -5.93 7.12 -31.76
N GLN A 102 -6.94 6.31 -31.42
CA GLN A 102 -8.20 6.21 -32.15
C GLN A 102 -9.33 7.05 -31.52
N LEU A 103 -9.11 7.61 -30.33
CA LEU A 103 -10.14 8.30 -29.55
C LEU A 103 -10.04 9.82 -29.68
N PHE A 104 -11.19 10.49 -29.64
CA PHE A 104 -11.26 11.94 -29.46
C PHE A 104 -10.79 12.34 -28.04
N SER A 105 -10.17 13.51 -27.93
CA SER A 105 -9.36 13.94 -26.79
C SER A 105 -10.12 14.22 -25.46
N GLN A 106 -11.46 14.11 -25.44
CA GLN A 106 -12.27 14.54 -24.28
C GLN A 106 -13.27 13.48 -23.75
N SER A 107 -13.04 12.19 -23.99
CA SER A 107 -13.89 11.15 -23.38
C SER A 107 -13.38 10.71 -22.00
N LYS A 108 -14.27 10.28 -21.11
CA LYS A 108 -13.90 9.63 -19.83
C LYS A 108 -13.00 8.41 -20.04
N LEU A 109 -13.15 7.72 -21.17
CA LEU A 109 -12.28 6.61 -21.53
C LEU A 109 -10.85 7.11 -21.85
N THR A 110 -10.74 8.19 -22.61
CA THR A 110 -9.46 8.86 -22.91
C THR A 110 -8.76 9.30 -21.62
N GLU A 111 -9.49 9.87 -20.66
CA GLU A 111 -8.96 10.22 -19.34
C GLU A 111 -8.44 9.01 -18.55
N ALA A 112 -9.17 7.89 -18.55
CA ALA A 112 -8.76 6.66 -17.88
C ALA A 112 -7.50 6.06 -18.52
N ILE A 113 -7.43 6.03 -19.85
CA ILE A 113 -6.26 5.55 -20.58
C ILE A 113 -5.05 6.46 -20.31
N ASN A 114 -5.21 7.78 -20.45
CA ASN A 114 -4.15 8.74 -20.18
C ASN A 114 -3.64 8.65 -18.74
N TYR A 115 -4.54 8.41 -17.77
CA TYR A 115 -4.10 8.16 -16.40
C TYR A 115 -3.19 6.93 -16.32
N ALA A 116 -3.57 5.80 -16.91
CA ALA A 116 -2.74 4.60 -16.89
C ALA A 116 -1.38 4.83 -17.57
N LEU A 117 -1.38 5.43 -18.77
CA LEU A 117 -0.15 5.69 -19.53
C LEU A 117 0.79 6.68 -18.82
N ASN A 118 0.26 7.77 -18.26
CA ASN A 118 1.05 8.78 -17.52
C ASN A 118 1.64 8.27 -16.19
N HIS A 119 1.26 7.08 -15.75
CA HIS A 119 1.74 6.45 -14.52
C HIS A 119 2.35 5.07 -14.78
N TRP A 120 2.57 4.71 -16.05
CA TRP A 120 2.87 3.33 -16.46
C TRP A 120 4.10 2.75 -15.77
N ASP A 121 5.19 3.51 -15.69
CA ASP A 121 6.43 3.07 -15.04
C ASP A 121 6.21 2.71 -13.57
N GLY A 122 5.48 3.54 -12.83
CA GLY A 122 5.17 3.24 -11.43
C GLY A 122 4.08 2.18 -11.26
N LEU A 123 3.15 2.06 -12.21
CA LEU A 123 2.18 0.96 -12.25
C LEU A 123 2.84 -0.39 -12.60
N THR A 124 4.05 -0.39 -13.16
CA THR A 124 4.77 -1.61 -13.53
C THR A 124 5.99 -1.90 -12.67
N LEU A 125 6.32 -1.03 -11.71
CA LEU A 125 7.47 -1.18 -10.81
C LEU A 125 7.46 -2.50 -10.02
N PHE A 126 6.29 -3.05 -9.71
CA PHE A 126 6.16 -4.35 -9.05
C PHE A 126 6.70 -5.53 -9.89
N LEU A 127 6.84 -5.36 -11.22
CA LEU A 127 7.41 -6.35 -12.13
C LEU A 127 8.94 -6.40 -12.08
N SER A 128 9.59 -5.36 -11.55
CA SER A 128 11.05 -5.28 -11.39
C SER A 128 11.50 -5.37 -9.93
N ASP A 129 10.61 -5.12 -8.96
CA ASP A 129 10.87 -5.26 -7.53
C ASP A 129 9.81 -6.14 -6.83
N GLY A 130 10.22 -7.33 -6.38
CA GLY A 130 9.36 -8.30 -5.71
C GLY A 130 8.86 -7.90 -4.32
N ARG A 131 9.42 -6.84 -3.73
CA ARG A 131 8.99 -6.28 -2.44
C ARG A 131 7.77 -5.38 -2.59
N VAL A 132 7.52 -4.86 -3.79
CA VAL A 132 6.43 -3.93 -4.06
C VAL A 132 5.12 -4.70 -4.24
N GLU A 133 4.09 -4.27 -3.53
CA GLU A 133 2.73 -4.76 -3.71
C GLU A 133 2.10 -4.20 -4.99
N VAL A 134 1.20 -4.97 -5.61
CA VAL A 134 0.46 -4.54 -6.80
C VAL A 134 -0.50 -3.37 -6.50
N ASP A 135 -0.92 -3.22 -5.24
CA ASP A 135 -1.78 -2.13 -4.79
C ASP A 135 -1.53 -1.75 -3.32
N SER A 136 -2.01 -0.56 -2.96
CA SER A 136 -1.95 0.01 -1.60
C SER A 136 -3.19 -0.29 -0.76
N ASN A 137 -4.07 -1.23 -1.17
CA ASN A 137 -5.38 -1.42 -0.53
C ASN A 137 -5.27 -1.83 0.94
N THR A 138 -4.20 -2.54 1.32
CA THR A 138 -3.97 -2.89 2.74
C THR A 138 -3.70 -1.66 3.59
N VAL A 139 -2.88 -0.72 3.09
CA VAL A 139 -2.59 0.56 3.75
C VAL A 139 -3.82 1.46 3.79
N GLU A 140 -4.57 1.55 2.69
CA GLU A 140 -5.81 2.33 2.64
C GLU A 140 -6.86 1.81 3.62
N ARG A 141 -6.96 0.47 3.76
CA ARG A 141 -7.86 -0.16 4.75
C ARG A 141 -7.44 0.14 6.18
N SER A 142 -6.15 0.12 6.51
CA SER A 142 -5.67 0.49 7.86
C SER A 142 -5.86 1.97 8.17
N MET A 143 -5.89 2.83 7.15
CA MET A 143 -6.17 4.27 7.30
C MET A 143 -7.67 4.61 7.38
N ARG A 144 -8.57 3.68 6.99
CA ARG A 144 -10.01 3.94 7.00
C ARG A 144 -10.57 4.28 8.40
N PRO A 145 -10.23 3.55 9.49
CA PRO A 145 -10.66 3.93 10.84
C PRO A 145 -10.20 5.32 11.24
N ILE A 146 -9.01 5.73 10.80
CA ILE A 146 -8.46 7.06 11.05
C ILE A 146 -9.32 8.13 10.37
N ALA A 147 -9.60 7.96 9.08
CA ALA A 147 -10.44 8.88 8.31
C ALA A 147 -11.87 8.97 8.84
N MET A 148 -12.46 7.82 9.23
CA MET A 148 -13.79 7.77 9.86
C MET A 148 -13.79 8.43 11.24
N GLY A 149 -12.76 8.17 12.06
CA GLY A 149 -12.59 8.80 13.37
C GLY A 149 -12.54 10.32 13.27
N ARG A 150 -11.77 10.85 12.31
CA ARG A 150 -11.73 12.30 12.03
C ARG A 150 -13.10 12.86 11.65
N ARG A 151 -13.89 12.14 10.85
CA ARG A 151 -15.24 12.57 10.46
C ARG A 151 -16.22 12.55 11.64
N ASN A 152 -16.04 11.61 12.57
CA ASN A 152 -16.93 11.39 13.71
C ASN A 152 -16.54 12.20 14.95
N ALA A 153 -15.28 12.63 15.03
CA ALA A 153 -14.81 13.57 16.03
C ALA A 153 -15.31 14.96 15.64
N LEU A 154 -16.47 15.36 16.20
CA LEU A 154 -17.09 16.67 15.97
C LEU A 154 -16.17 17.84 16.34
N PHE A 155 -15.16 17.60 17.18
CA PHE A 155 -14.14 18.57 17.59
C PHE A 155 -12.78 17.89 17.74
N SER A 156 -11.82 18.20 16.85
CA SER A 156 -10.39 17.97 17.10
C SER A 156 -9.86 19.18 17.88
N GLY A 157 -9.81 19.08 19.21
CA GLY A 157 -9.67 20.23 20.11
C GLY A 157 -8.28 20.86 20.20
N SER A 158 -7.22 20.21 19.71
CA SER A 158 -5.86 20.76 19.68
C SER A 158 -4.90 19.95 18.80
N GLU A 159 -3.80 20.57 18.38
CA GLU A 159 -2.69 19.90 17.67
C GLU A 159 -2.07 18.78 18.51
N GLY A 160 -1.81 19.02 19.80
CA GLY A 160 -1.26 17.99 20.71
C GLY A 160 -2.19 16.79 20.93
N GLY A 161 -3.51 17.01 20.87
CA GLY A 161 -4.49 15.91 20.87
C GLY A 161 -4.42 15.07 19.60
N ALA A 162 -4.22 15.70 18.44
CA ALA A 162 -4.03 15.01 17.18
C ALA A 162 -2.71 14.21 17.14
N GLU A 163 -1.62 14.77 17.70
CA GLU A 163 -0.34 14.08 17.84
C GLU A 163 -0.46 12.85 18.75
N SER A 164 -1.05 13.00 19.93
CA SER A 164 -1.27 11.90 20.87
C SER A 164 -2.09 10.78 20.24
N TRP A 165 -3.14 11.14 19.52
CA TRP A 165 -3.98 10.17 18.81
C TRP A 165 -3.22 9.47 17.67
N ALA A 166 -2.38 10.19 16.93
CA ALA A 166 -1.54 9.60 15.88
C ALA A 166 -0.54 8.59 16.46
N ILE A 167 0.06 8.88 17.62
CA ILE A 167 0.95 7.95 18.33
C ILE A 167 0.18 6.68 18.72
N LEU A 168 -0.97 6.82 19.40
CA LEU A 168 -1.78 5.68 19.84
C LEU A 168 -2.28 4.84 18.66
N ALA A 169 -2.79 5.48 17.60
CA ALA A 169 -3.23 4.79 16.40
C ALA A 169 -2.09 4.02 15.72
N SER A 170 -0.87 4.58 15.73
CA SER A 170 0.32 3.90 15.17
C SER A 170 0.68 2.65 15.97
N LEU A 171 0.71 2.73 17.30
CA LEU A 171 1.00 1.59 18.17
C LEU A 171 -0.06 0.49 18.05
N VAL A 172 -1.35 0.85 18.08
CA VAL A 172 -2.47 -0.10 17.96
C VAL A 172 -2.46 -0.79 16.59
N ASN A 173 -2.25 -0.04 15.51
CA ASN A 173 -2.19 -0.63 14.17
C ASN A 173 -0.96 -1.53 13.99
N THR A 174 0.18 -1.16 14.59
CA THR A 174 1.38 -2.02 14.60
C THR A 174 1.10 -3.34 15.33
N ALA A 175 0.46 -3.29 16.51
CA ALA A 175 0.05 -4.49 17.24
C ALA A 175 -0.87 -5.40 16.39
N LYS A 176 -1.89 -4.82 15.75
CA LYS A 176 -2.80 -5.56 14.86
C LYS A 176 -2.10 -6.17 13.65
N LEU A 177 -1.16 -5.46 13.02
CA LEU A 177 -0.36 -5.97 11.90
C LEU A 177 0.48 -7.19 12.30
N HIS A 178 0.92 -7.26 13.56
CA HIS A 178 1.62 -8.41 14.12
C HIS A 178 0.69 -9.45 14.76
N GLU A 179 -0.63 -9.34 14.54
CA GLU A 179 -1.66 -10.25 15.09
C GLU A 179 -1.64 -10.32 16.62
N LEU A 180 -1.36 -9.20 17.27
CA LEU A 180 -1.38 -9.08 18.73
C LEU A 180 -2.73 -8.54 19.18
N ASP A 181 -3.17 -8.95 20.38
CA ASP A 181 -4.20 -8.24 21.12
C ASP A 181 -3.65 -6.86 21.56
N PRO A 182 -4.17 -5.74 21.04
CA PRO A 182 -3.57 -4.43 21.29
C PRO A 182 -3.65 -4.01 22.75
N GLN A 183 -4.69 -4.43 23.47
CA GLN A 183 -4.85 -4.11 24.88
C GLN A 183 -3.79 -4.83 25.71
N ALA A 184 -3.64 -6.15 25.55
CA ALA A 184 -2.64 -6.94 26.26
C ALA A 184 -1.21 -6.46 25.98
N TYR A 185 -0.92 -6.12 24.72
CA TYR A 185 0.37 -5.55 24.34
C TYR A 185 0.63 -4.20 25.01
N LEU A 186 -0.30 -3.25 24.91
CA LEU A 186 -0.11 -1.92 25.48
C LEU A 186 -0.07 -1.91 27.00
N THR A 187 -0.89 -2.73 27.67
CA THR A 187 -0.87 -2.86 29.14
C THR A 187 0.51 -3.33 29.61
N ASP A 188 1.04 -4.42 29.03
CA ASP A 188 2.33 -4.99 29.42
C ASP A 188 3.49 -4.04 29.11
N VAL A 189 3.48 -3.38 27.94
CA VAL A 189 4.50 -2.39 27.55
C VAL A 189 4.51 -1.19 28.51
N LEU A 190 3.34 -0.61 28.80
CA LEU A 190 3.24 0.54 29.70
C LEU A 190 3.64 0.18 31.13
N GLU A 191 3.23 -0.98 31.61
CA GLU A 191 3.60 -1.46 32.95
C GLU A 191 5.11 -1.63 33.10
N ARG A 192 5.80 -2.21 32.10
CA ARG A 192 7.27 -2.36 32.11
C ARG A 192 8.01 -1.04 32.06
N ILE A 193 7.48 -0.04 31.35
CA ILE A 193 8.06 1.30 31.28
C ILE A 193 7.89 2.02 32.63
N VAL A 194 6.66 2.04 33.17
CA VAL A 194 6.32 2.79 34.40
C VAL A 194 7.00 2.17 35.63
N SER A 195 7.04 0.84 35.72
CA SER A 195 7.74 0.13 36.81
C SER A 195 9.27 0.26 36.74
N GLY A 196 9.81 0.74 35.63
CA GLY A 196 11.26 0.76 35.39
C GLY A 196 11.88 -0.62 35.15
N GLY A 197 11.05 -1.63 34.90
CA GLY A 197 11.45 -2.99 34.53
C GLY A 197 12.15 -3.08 33.17
N THR A 198 11.89 -2.13 32.28
CA THR A 198 12.65 -1.96 31.03
C THR A 198 13.40 -0.63 31.04
N LYS A 199 14.73 -0.67 30.86
CA LYS A 199 15.55 0.53 30.77
C LYS A 199 15.45 1.18 29.39
N SER A 200 15.80 2.47 29.29
CA SER A 200 15.71 3.21 28.02
C SER A 200 16.47 2.55 26.86
N HIS A 201 17.64 1.96 27.11
CA HIS A 201 18.41 1.26 26.08
C HIS A 201 17.78 -0.10 25.64
N GLN A 202 16.79 -0.59 26.38
CA GLN A 202 16.08 -1.85 26.14
C GLN A 202 14.69 -1.64 25.53
N LEU A 203 14.28 -0.41 25.21
CA LEU A 203 12.96 -0.15 24.61
C LEU A 203 12.71 -0.93 23.32
N HIS A 204 13.78 -1.30 22.59
CA HIS A 204 13.69 -2.14 21.41
C HIS A 204 13.09 -3.53 21.71
N GLU A 205 13.23 -4.06 22.93
CA GLU A 205 12.63 -5.34 23.35
C GLU A 205 11.09 -5.26 23.40
N LEU A 206 10.54 -4.06 23.59
CA LEU A 206 9.11 -3.81 23.67
C LEU A 206 8.45 -3.69 22.30
N LEU A 207 9.22 -3.66 21.20
CA LEU A 207 8.67 -3.63 19.84
C LEU A 207 7.79 -4.85 19.59
N ALA A 208 6.66 -4.67 18.91
CA ALA A 208 5.61 -5.69 18.76
C ALA A 208 6.16 -7.07 18.34
N TRP A 209 7.12 -7.13 17.41
CA TRP A 209 7.73 -8.39 16.97
C TRP A 209 8.64 -9.04 18.01
N HIS A 210 9.42 -8.27 18.77
CA HIS A 210 10.23 -8.80 19.88
C HIS A 210 9.36 -9.26 21.04
N TRP A 211 8.32 -8.48 21.36
CA TRP A 211 7.33 -8.82 22.38
C TRP A 211 6.60 -10.13 22.04
N LYS A 212 6.17 -10.30 20.78
CA LYS A 212 5.53 -11.53 20.28
C LYS A 212 6.47 -12.73 20.45
N ALA A 213 7.71 -12.61 19.96
CA ALA A 213 8.71 -13.67 20.02
C ALA A 213 9.05 -14.05 21.46
N ALA A 214 9.16 -13.07 22.37
CA ALA A 214 9.41 -13.32 23.79
C ALA A 214 8.29 -14.15 24.42
N ARG A 215 7.02 -13.77 24.21
CA ARG A 215 5.88 -14.53 24.76
C ARG A 215 5.75 -15.93 24.16
N GLN A 216 6.03 -16.10 22.87
CA GLN A 216 6.05 -17.42 22.24
C GLN A 216 7.11 -18.33 22.87
N ARG A 217 8.31 -17.81 23.14
CA ARG A 217 9.37 -18.56 23.84
C ARG A 217 8.95 -18.94 25.26
N THR A 218 8.35 -18.02 26.00
CA THR A 218 7.86 -18.30 27.36
C THR A 218 6.78 -19.39 27.36
N ALA A 219 5.83 -19.32 26.42
CA ALA A 219 4.78 -20.33 26.30
C ALA A 219 5.34 -21.71 25.92
N GLN A 220 6.36 -21.77 25.06
CA GLN A 220 7.06 -23.01 24.70
C GLN A 220 7.87 -23.60 25.86
N ALA A 221 8.47 -22.76 26.70
CA ALA A 221 9.24 -23.21 27.86
C ALA A 221 8.35 -23.71 29.02
N ALA A 222 7.06 -23.34 29.02
CA ALA A 222 6.09 -23.73 30.03
C ALA A 222 5.25 -24.97 29.66
N ALA A 223 5.41 -25.48 28.43
CA ALA A 223 4.74 -26.68 27.91
C ALA A 223 5.68 -27.90 27.97
#